data_AF-A0A934EGC1-F1
#
_entry.id   AF-A0A934EGC1-F1
#
_cell.length_a   1.000
_cell.length_b   1.000
_cell.length_c   1.000
_cell.angle_alpha   90.00
_cell.angle_beta   90.00
_cell.angle_gamma   90.00
#
_symmetry.space_group_name_H-M   'P 1'
#
loop_
_entity.id
_entity.type
_entity.pdbx_description
1 polymer ?
#
loop_
_entity_poly.entity_id
_entity_poly.type
_entity_poly.pdbx_seq_one_letter_code
_entity_poly.pdbx_strand_id
1 'polypeptide(L)' 'MTRFKELQRIEIAIKHKNREELLWGLQYCQMRLKIITMKSHEKTWHKRIKNIEAALREIEESKHLTPGSIRP' A
#
# COMPACT_ATOMS: atom_id res chain seq x y z
N MET A 1 10.52 -17.27 4.01
CA MET A 1 10.00 -15.95 4.44
C MET A 1 8.73 -16.17 5.22
N THR A 2 8.55 -15.51 6.37
CA THR A 2 7.34 -15.64 7.20
C THR A 2 6.40 -14.47 6.95
N ARG A 3 5.08 -14.73 7.01
CA ARG A 3 4.00 -13.74 6.89
C ARG A 3 4.29 -12.43 7.63
N PHE A 4 4.95 -12.52 8.79
CA PHE A 4 5.29 -11.36 9.61
C PHE A 4 6.28 -10.40 8.92
N LYS A 5 7.33 -10.92 8.28
CA LYS A 5 8.32 -10.10 7.56
C LYS A 5 7.69 -9.36 6.38
N GLU A 6 6.77 -10.02 5.66
CA GLU A 6 6.04 -9.42 4.54
C GLU A 6 5.09 -8.30 5.02
N LEU A 7 4.42 -8.48 6.16
CA LEU A 7 3.59 -7.43 6.76
C LEU A 7 4.42 -6.24 7.24
N GLN A 8 5.57 -6.49 7.88
CA GLN A 8 6.49 -5.42 8.27
C GLN A 8 7.01 -4.64 7.07
N ARG A 9 7.32 -5.32 5.96
CA ARG A 9 7.72 -4.70 4.70
C ARG A 9 6.66 -3.72 4.19
N ILE A 10 5.38 -4.12 4.22
CA ILE A 10 4.26 -3.25 3.85
C ILE A 10 4.16 -2.03 4.78
N GLU A 11 4.29 -2.23 6.09
CA GLU A 11 4.19 -1.14 7.07
C GLU A 11 5.34 -0.12 6.92
N ILE A 12 6.55 -0.60 6.66
CA ILE A 12 7.71 0.24 6.31
C ILE A 12 7.44 0.99 5.00
N ALA A 13 6.89 0.31 3.99
CA ALA A 13 6.56 0.94 2.71
C ALA A 13 5.56 2.09 2.86
N ILE A 14 4.54 1.92 3.71
CA ILE A 14 3.57 2.97 4.05
C ILE A 14 4.28 4.13 4.76
N LYS A 15 5.09 3.85 5.79
CA LYS A 15 5.79 4.88 6.57
C LYS A 15 6.75 5.72 5.71
N HIS A 16 7.46 5.08 4.80
CA HIS A 16 8.44 5.72 3.93
C HIS A 16 7.87 6.18 2.59
N LYS A 17 6.55 6.02 2.37
CA LYS A 17 5.88 6.37 1.10
C LYS A 17 6.59 5.79 -0.13
N ASN A 18 7.08 4.55 -0.02
CA ASN A 18 7.76 3.87 -1.11
C ASN A 18 6.76 3.25 -2.08
N ARG A 19 6.58 3.88 -3.25
CA ARG A 19 5.58 3.49 -4.24
C ARG A 19 5.74 2.06 -4.75
N GLU A 20 6.95 1.61 -5.07
CA GLU A 20 7.19 0.28 -5.63
C GLU A 20 6.84 -0.81 -4.62
N GLU A 21 7.24 -0.61 -3.38
CA GLU A 21 6.96 -1.50 -2.26
C GLU A 21 5.46 -1.53 -1.90
N LEU A 22 4.77 -0.39 -2.01
CA LEU A 22 3.32 -0.31 -1.84
C LEU A 22 2.57 -1.07 -2.94
N LEU A 23 2.99 -0.95 -4.20
CA LEU A 23 2.41 -1.71 -5.32
C LEU A 23 2.63 -3.22 -5.14
N TRP A 24 3.83 -3.62 -4.74
CA TRP A 24 4.11 -5.01 -4.39
C TRP A 24 3.21 -5.49 -3.24
N GLY A 25 3.07 -4.68 -2.19
CA GLY A 25 2.21 -4.96 -1.04
C GLY A 25 0.74 -5.13 -1.40
N LEU A 26 0.24 -4.33 -2.36
CA LEU A 26 -1.12 -4.42 -2.89
C LEU A 26 -1.35 -5.77 -3.59
N GLN A 27 -0.45 -6.14 -4.51
CA GLN A 27 -0.51 -7.43 -5.22
C GLN A 27 -0.45 -8.59 -4.24
N TYR A 28 0.42 -8.51 -3.23
CA TYR A 28 0.53 -9.52 -2.18
C TYR A 28 -0.78 -9.68 -1.40
N CYS A 29 -1.38 -8.58 -0.95
CA CYS A 29 -2.65 -8.62 -0.22
C CYS A 29 -3.80 -9.19 -1.07
N GLN A 30 -3.86 -8.83 -2.36
CA GLN A 30 -4.86 -9.36 -3.30
C GLN A 30 -4.67 -10.87 -3.54
N MET A 31 -3.44 -11.34 -3.69
CA MET A 31 -3.14 -12.78 -3.80
C MET A 31 -3.60 -13.52 -2.54
N ARG A 32 -3.35 -12.97 -1.35
CA ARG A 32 -3.76 -13.56 -0.07
C ARG A 32 -5.27 -13.62 0.10
N LEU A 33 -6.01 -12.63 -0.39
CA LEU A 33 -7.48 -12.65 -0.39
C LEU A 33 -8.05 -13.80 -1.22
N LYS A 34 -7.45 -14.13 -2.37
CA LYS A 34 -7.90 -15.24 -3.24
C LYS A 34 -7.77 -16.62 -2.58
N ILE A 35 -6.83 -16.77 -1.64
CA ILE A 35 -6.52 -18.06 -0.98
C ILE A 35 -7.25 -18.18 0.37
N ILE A 36 -7.85 -17.10 0.87
CA ILE A 36 -8.38 -17.08 2.23
C ILE A 36 -9.73 -17.77 2.32
N THR A 37 -9.86 -18.66 3.30
CA THR A 37 -11.10 -19.40 3.57
C THR A 37 -11.89 -18.81 4.75
N MET A 38 -11.23 -18.02 5.62
CA MET A 38 -11.86 -17.41 6.81
C MET A 38 -12.24 -15.94 6.58
N LYS A 39 -13.53 -15.61 6.72
CA LYS A 39 -14.08 -14.24 6.61
C LYS A 39 -13.45 -13.23 7.58
N SER A 40 -13.02 -13.67 8.76
CA SER A 40 -12.36 -12.79 9.74
C SER A 40 -11.01 -12.27 9.23
N HIS A 41 -10.26 -13.12 8.55
CA HIS A 41 -8.99 -12.72 7.95
C HIS A 41 -9.19 -11.84 6.72
N GLU A 42 -10.26 -12.06 5.95
CA GLU A 42 -10.63 -11.25 4.79
C GLU A 42 -10.76 -9.76 5.15
N LYS A 43 -11.49 -9.44 6.23
CA LYS A 43 -11.60 -8.06 6.76
C LYS A 43 -10.24 -7.43 7.05
N THR A 44 -9.31 -8.23 7.57
CA THR A 44 -7.96 -7.77 7.92
C THR A 44 -7.15 -7.40 6.68
N TRP A 45 -7.24 -8.21 5.62
CA TRP A 45 -6.54 -7.92 4.36
C TRP A 45 -7.19 -6.77 3.61
N HIS A 46 -8.51 -6.66 3.58
CA HIS A 46 -9.20 -5.50 3.01
C HIS A 46 -8.81 -4.20 3.72
N LYS A 47 -8.69 -4.20 5.05
CA LYS A 47 -8.20 -3.03 5.80
C LYS A 47 -6.78 -2.65 5.38
N ARG A 48 -5.89 -3.63 5.17
CA ARG A 48 -4.52 -3.37 4.71
C ARG A 48 -4.47 -2.81 3.29
N ILE A 49 -5.28 -3.34 2.37
CA ILE A 49 -5.41 -2.80 1.01
C ILE A 49 -5.80 -1.32 1.04
N LYS A 50 -6.84 -0.96 1.81
CA LYS A 50 -7.26 0.44 1.95
C LYS A 50 -6.15 1.36 2.44
N ASN A 51 -5.34 0.92 3.40
CA ASN A 51 -4.21 1.72 3.89
C ASN A 51 -3.12 1.91 2.81
N ILE A 52 -2.85 0.87 2.01
CA ILE A 52 -1.89 0.94 0.91
C ILE A 52 -2.40 1.89 -0.19
N GLU A 53 -3.67 1.78 -0.57
CA GLU A 53 -4.31 2.65 -1.56
C GLU A 53 -4.33 4.11 -1.11
N ALA A 54 -4.62 4.36 0.17
CA ALA A 54 -4.56 5.71 0.74
C ALA A 54 -3.14 6.29 0.64
N ALA A 55 -2.11 5.51 1.03
CA ALA A 55 -0.72 5.95 0.93
C ALA A 55 -0.28 6.20 -0.52
N LEU A 56 -0.73 5.36 -1.46
CA LEU A 56 -0.47 5.57 -2.90
C LEU A 56 -1.12 6.86 -3.40
N ARG A 57 -2.37 7.12 -3.02
CA ARG A 57 -3.07 8.36 -3.38
C ARG A 57 -2.35 9.59 -2.83
N GLU A 58 -1.93 9.57 -1.57
CA GLU A 58 -1.14 10.66 -0.98
C GLU A 58 0.17 10.92 -1.73
N ILE A 59 0.84 9.87 -2.22
CA ILE A 59 2.05 9.99 -3.03
C ILE A 59 1.74 10.65 -4.38
N GLU A 60 0.65 10.24 -5.03
CA GLU A 60 0.20 10.82 -6.29
C GLU A 60 -0.19 12.29 -6.12
N GLU A 61 -0.96 12.62 -5.08
CA GLU A 61 -1.33 14.00 -4.72
C GLU A 61 -0.09 14.84 -4.36
N SER A 62 0.89 14.26 -3.68
CA SER A 62 2.17 14.94 -3.38
C SER A 62 3.00 15.21 -4.63
N LYS A 63 2.94 14.34 -5.65
CA LYS A 63 3.54 14.59 -6.98
C LYS A 63 2.76 15.67 -7.76
N HIS A 64 1.43 15.66 -7.60
CA HIS A 64 0.45 16.73 -7.85
C HIS A 64 0.90 18.15 -7.44
N LEU A 65 1.56 18.28 -6.29
CA LEU A 65 1.82 19.57 -5.65
C LEU A 65 3.14 20.25 -6.06
N THR A 66 3.71 19.91 -7.21
CA THR A 66 4.75 20.75 -7.85
C THR A 66 4.16 21.49 -9.04
N PRO A 67 3.39 22.58 -8.84
CA PRO A 67 3.23 23.54 -9.89
C PRO A 67 4.60 24.20 -10.06
N GLY A 68 5.30 23.82 -11.13
CA GLY A 68 6.24 24.71 -11.77
C GLY A 68 5.51 25.95 -12.29
N SER A 69 5.05 26.82 -11.40
CA SER A 69 4.76 28.22 -11.71
C SER A 69 6.03 29.01 -11.44
N ILE A 70 7.05 28.74 -12.25
CA ILE A 70 8.12 29.70 -12.48
C ILE A 70 7.79 30.37 -13.81
N ARG A 71 7.51 31.68 -13.70
CA ARG A 71 7.81 32.76 -14.67
C ARG A 71 6.77 32.99 -15.79
N PRO A 72 6.57 34.23 -16.30
CA PRO A 72 7.28 35.50 -16.04
C PRO A 72 6.61 36.49 -15.10
#